data_AF-A0A938V8J3-F1
#
_entry.id   AF-A0A938V8J3-F1
#
_cell.length_a   1.000
_cell.length_b   1.000
_cell.length_c   1.000
_cell.angle_alpha   90.00
_cell.angle_beta   90.00
_cell.angle_gamma   90.00
#
_symmetry.space_group_name_H-M   'P 1'
#
loop_
_entity.id
_entity.type
_entity.pdbx_description
1 polymer ?
#
loop_
_entity_poly.entity_id
_entity_poly.type
_entity_poly.pdbx_seq_one_letter_code
_entity_poly.pdbx_strand_id
1 'polypeptide(L)' 'MKTKTTSIFSALIIRLVIILLLNLIGVYLFIRIDVSKDRRYTLGDVSREAVRNLSDKLLLKVYLSKDLPPL' A
#
# COMPACT_ATOMS: atom_id res chain seq x y z
N MET A 1 -51.01 21.58 -1.81
CA MET A 1 -50.31 20.94 -0.67
C MET A 1 -49.02 20.33 -1.19
N LYS A 2 -47.89 21.05 -1.14
CA LYS A 2 -46.62 20.59 -1.75
C LYS A 2 -46.01 19.47 -0.89
N THR A 3 -45.77 18.35 -1.53
CA THR A 3 -45.54 17.02 -0.95
C THR A 3 -44.17 16.92 -0.28
N LYS A 4 -44.17 16.95 1.06
CA LYS A 4 -42.98 16.75 1.91
C LYS A 4 -42.24 15.44 1.62
N THR A 5 -42.95 14.42 1.12
CA THR A 5 -42.45 13.07 0.82
C THR A 5 -41.50 13.02 -0.38
N THR A 6 -41.72 13.85 -1.41
CA THR A 6 -40.87 13.89 -2.62
C THR A 6 -39.45 14.37 -2.30
N SER A 7 -39.32 15.29 -1.33
CA SER A 7 -38.02 15.78 -0.85
C SER A 7 -37.22 14.68 -0.15
N ILE A 8 -37.87 13.85 0.67
CA ILE A 8 -37.21 12.76 1.40
C ILE A 8 -36.69 11.70 0.43
N PHE A 9 -37.49 11.32 -0.57
CA PHE A 9 -37.06 10.38 -1.61
C PHE A 9 -35.89 10.91 -2.44
N SER A 10 -35.91 12.19 -2.83
CA SER A 10 -34.80 12.79 -3.55
C SER A 10 -33.49 12.80 -2.73
N ALA A 11 -33.59 13.08 -1.43
CA ALA A 11 -32.45 13.05 -0.53
C ALA A 11 -31.91 11.62 -0.32
N LEU A 12 -32.79 10.61 -0.28
CA LEU A 12 -32.40 9.21 -0.16
C LEU A 12 -31.63 8.74 -1.40
N ILE A 13 -32.12 9.07 -2.60
CA ILE A 13 -31.47 8.72 -3.87
C ILE A 13 -30.07 9.34 -3.96
N ILE A 14 -29.94 10.62 -3.61
CA ILE A 14 -28.65 11.31 -3.60
C ILE A 14 -27.65 10.64 -2.65
N ARG A 15 -28.08 10.26 -1.44
CA ARG A 15 -27.22 9.55 -0.48
C ARG A 15 -26.77 8.19 -1.01
N LEU A 16 -27.67 7.47 -1.66
CA LEU A 16 -27.37 6.14 -2.22
C LEU A 16 -26.36 6.22 -3.37
N VAL A 17 -26.50 7.23 -4.24
CA VAL A 17 -25.53 7.52 -5.30
C VAL A 17 -24.16 7.89 -4.71
N ILE A 18 -24.11 8.70 -3.64
CA ILE A 18 -22.86 9.05 -2.97
C ILE A 18 -22.14 7.80 -2.43
N ILE A 19 -22.88 6.90 -1.77
CA ILE A 19 -22.30 5.65 -1.24
C ILE A 19 -21.74 4.78 -2.37
N LEU A 20 -22.48 4.67 -3.47
CA LEU A 20 -22.05 3.91 -4.64
C LEU A 20 -20.76 4.48 -5.25
N LEU A 21 -20.68 5.80 -5.39
CA LEU A 21 -19.49 6.49 -5.89
C LEU A 21 -18.29 6.32 -4.98
N LEU A 22 -18.47 6.42 -3.66
CA LEU A 22 -17.41 6.19 -2.69
C LEU A 22 -16.88 4.75 -2.74
N ASN A 23 -17.77 3.77 -2.93
CA ASN A 23 -17.38 2.38 -3.08
C ASN A 23 -16.54 2.16 -4.34
N LEU A 24 -16.97 2.76 -5.46
CA LEU A 24 -16.24 2.69 -6.72
C LEU A 24 -14.86 3.34 -6.61
N ILE A 25 -14.78 4.51 -5.98
CA ILE A 25 -13.50 5.18 -5.71
C ILE A 25 -12.62 4.30 -4.82
N GLY A 26 -13.18 3.65 -3.78
CA GLY A 26 -12.43 2.76 -2.90
C GLY A 26 -11.86 1.52 -3.59
N VAL A 27 -12.50 1.03 -4.66
CA VAL A 27 -11.96 -0.08 -5.48
C VAL A 27 -10.77 0.36 -6.34
N TYR A 28 -10.79 1.59 -6.87
CA TYR A 28 -9.71 2.11 -7.70
C TYR A 28 -8.57 2.74 -6.90
N LEU A 29 -8.87 3.31 -5.73
CA LEU A 29 -7.92 4.04 -4.91
C LEU A 29 -7.20 3.10 -3.94
N PHE A 30 -6.13 2.47 -4.42
CA PHE A 30 -5.23 1.67 -3.58
C PHE A 30 -4.32 2.56 -2.72
N ILE A 31 -4.85 3.08 -1.61
CA ILE A 31 -4.02 3.76 -0.62
C ILE A 31 -3.36 2.69 0.26
N ARG A 32 -2.06 2.48 0.08
CA ARG A 32 -1.24 1.72 1.03
C ARG A 32 -0.49 2.72 1.90
N ILE A 33 -1.03 2.99 3.08
CA ILE A 33 -0.31 3.77 4.10
C ILE A 33 0.66 2.81 4.78
N ASP A 34 1.93 2.88 4.40
CA ASP A 34 2.99 2.13 5.07
C ASP A 34 3.36 2.85 6.38
N VAL A 35 2.87 2.32 7.50
CA VAL A 35 3.14 2.82 8.86
C VAL A 35 4.36 2.12 9.48
N SER A 36 5.06 1.30 8.70
CA SER A 36 6.24 0.61 9.20
C SER A 36 7.36 1.62 9.43
N LYS A 37 7.80 1.75 10.69
CA LYS A 37 8.96 2.58 11.09
C LYS A 37 10.27 1.86 10.77
N ASP A 38 10.25 1.03 9.73
CA ASP A 38 11.08 -0.16 9.68
C ASP A 38 12.34 0.18 8.89
N ARG A 39 13.36 0.62 9.62
CA ARG A 39 14.74 0.59 9.14
C ARG A 39 15.15 -0.88 9.03
N ARG A 40 14.55 -1.64 8.10
CA ARG A 40 14.92 -3.01 7.77
C ARG A 40 16.29 -2.98 7.12
N TYR A 41 17.30 -2.81 7.96
CA TYR A 41 18.68 -3.07 7.62
C TYR A 41 18.81 -4.59 7.57
N THR A 42 18.91 -5.14 6.35
CA THR A 42 19.11 -6.57 6.08
C THR A 42 20.34 -7.15 6.77
N LEU A 43 21.26 -6.29 7.22
CA LEU A 43 22.43 -6.63 8.02
C LEU A 43 22.48 -5.72 9.25
N GLY A 44 22.41 -6.32 10.44
CA GLY A 44 22.74 -5.62 11.69
C GLY A 44 24.21 -5.21 11.72
N ASP A 45 24.57 -4.29 12.61
CA ASP A 45 25.92 -3.71 12.66
C ASP A 45 27.00 -4.78 12.86
N VAL A 46 26.73 -5.79 13.71
CA VAL A 46 27.60 -6.95 13.92
C VAL A 46 27.84 -7.74 12.62
N SER A 47 26.79 -7.95 11.83
CA SER A 47 26.91 -8.68 10.55
C SER A 47 27.69 -7.87 9.51
N ARG A 48 27.56 -6.53 9.52
CA ARG A 48 28.37 -5.67 8.62
C ARG A 48 29.84 -5.72 8.98
N GLU A 49 30.17 -5.68 10.26
CA GLU A 49 31.55 -5.72 10.72
C GLU A 49 32.20 -7.09 10.43
N ALA A 50 31.44 -8.18 10.64
CA ALA A 50 31.89 -9.52 10.26
C ALA A 50 32.18 -9.66 8.76
N VAL A 51 31.34 -9.08 7.89
CA VAL A 51 31.55 -9.08 6.43
C VAL A 51 32.73 -8.18 6.02
N ARG A 52 32.92 -7.04 6.70
CA ARG A 52 34.02 -6.08 6.40
C ARG A 52 35.40 -6.61 6.78
N ASN A 53 35.48 -7.38 7.86
CA ASN A 53 36.73 -7.93 8.36
C ASN A 53 37.11 -9.27 7.71
N LEU A 54 36.33 -9.73 6.72
CA LEU A 54 36.64 -10.96 6.02
C LEU A 54 37.79 -10.72 5.02
N SER A 55 38.91 -11.39 5.24
CA SER A 55 40.13 -11.30 4.41
C SER A 55 40.04 -12.10 3.10
N ASP A 56 38.97 -12.87 2.92
CA ASP A 56 38.78 -13.78 1.79
C ASP A 56 37.77 -13.22 0.78
N LYS A 57 37.79 -13.73 -0.46
CA LYS A 57 36.91 -13.27 -1.53
C LYS A 57 35.47 -13.68 -1.27
N LEU A 58 34.58 -12.70 -1.20
CA LEU A 58 33.14 -12.91 -1.07
C LEU A 58 32.50 -13.22 -2.44
N LEU A 59 31.89 -14.39 -2.56
CA LEU A 59 31.06 -14.77 -3.71
C LEU A 59 29.61 -14.37 -3.46
N LEU A 60 29.11 -13.42 -4.24
CA LEU A 60 27.72 -12.97 -4.22
C LEU A 60 26.94 -13.65 -5.34
N LYS A 61 25.92 -14.44 -4.99
CA LYS A 61 25.01 -15.05 -5.97
C LYS A 61 23.68 -14.31 -5.96
N VAL A 62 23.45 -13.53 -7.02
CA VAL A 62 22.23 -12.73 -7.18
C VAL A 62 21.25 -13.51 -8.06
N TYR A 63 20.01 -13.65 -7.60
CA TYR A 63 18.93 -14.29 -8.36
C TYR A 63 18.01 -13.21 -8.92
N LEU A 64 17.95 -13.11 -10.26
CA LEU A 64 17.01 -12.23 -10.95
C LEU A 64 15.87 -13.07 -11.53
N SER A 65 14.63 -12.65 -11.26
CA SER A 65 13.42 -13.23 -11.87
C SER A 65 12.76 -12.19 -12.76
N LYS A 66 12.06 -12.64 -13.81
CA LYS A 66 11.23 -11.75 -14.65
C LYS A 66 10.07 -11.12 -13.87
N ASP A 67 9.62 -11.80 -12.81
CA ASP A 67 8.53 -11.35 -11.93
C ASP A 67 9.04 -10.56 -10.72
N LEU A 68 10.34 -10.20 -10.70
CA LEU A 68 10.88 -9.40 -9.61
C LEU A 68 10.27 -7.99 -9.72
N PRO A 69 9.62 -7.47 -8.67
CA PRO A 69 9.10 -6.11 -8.70
C PRO A 69 10.25 -5.12 -8.98
N PRO A 70 10.01 -4.04 -9.75
CA PRO A 70 11.04 -3.05 -10.03
C PRO A 70 11.61 -2.52 -8.71
N LEU A 71 12.94 -2.42 -8.66
CA LEU A 71 13.71 -1.92 -7.53
C LEU A 71 13.36 -0.46 -7.19
#